data_AF-A0A834VXI2-F1
#
_entry.id   AF-A0A834VXI2-F1
#
_cell.length_a   1.000
_cell.length_b   1.000
_cell.length_c   1.000
_cell.angle_alpha   90.00
_cell.angle_beta   90.00
_cell.angle_gamma   90.00
#
_symmetry.space_group_name_H-M   'P 1'
#
loop_
_entity.id
_entity.type
_entity.pdbx_description
1 polymer ?
#
loop_
_entity_poly.entity_id
_entity_poly.type
_entity_poly.pdbx_seq_one_letter_code
_entity_poly.pdbx_strand_id
1 'polypeptide(L)' 'MALRQSYERREITEIRWINGDDNPADAFTKASPNRALERFIDGNKLTVRVDGWVQRPTSFDV' A
#
# COMPACT_ATOMS: atom_id res chain seq x y z
N MET A 1 -16.71 -3.45 4.79
CA MET A 1 -17.05 -3.84 3.41
C MET A 1 -17.09 -2.60 2.53
N ALA A 2 -15.93 -2.04 2.16
CA ALA A 2 -15.86 -0.84 1.30
C ALA A 2 -15.02 -1.13 0.05
N LEU A 3 -13.88 -1.80 0.22
CA LEU A 3 -12.93 -2.08 -0.85
C LEU A 3 -13.52 -2.88 -2.02
N ARG A 4 -14.28 -3.95 -1.74
CA ARG A 4 -14.96 -4.75 -2.77
C ARG A 4 -16.01 -3.93 -3.54
N GLN A 5 -16.80 -3.11 -2.83
CA GLN A 5 -17.81 -2.27 -3.46
C GLN A 5 -17.18 -1.19 -4.34
N SER A 6 -16.12 -0.52 -3.87
CA SER A 6 -15.38 0.45 -4.67
C SER A 6 -14.69 -0.19 -5.88
N TYR A 7 -14.23 -1.43 -5.75
CA TYR A 7 -13.77 -2.20 -6.91
C TYR A 7 -14.92 -2.45 -7.89
N GLU A 8 -16.06 -2.99 -7.44
CA GLU A 8 -17.24 -3.26 -8.30
C GLU A 8 -17.77 -1.98 -8.99
N ARG A 9 -17.76 -0.84 -8.29
CA ARG A 9 -18.14 0.48 -8.81
C ARG A 9 -17.08 1.13 -9.71
N ARG A 10 -15.92 0.49 -9.89
CA ARG A 10 -14.76 1.00 -10.65
C ARG A 10 -14.17 2.30 -10.09
N GLU A 11 -14.35 2.55 -8.80
CA GLU A 11 -13.72 3.66 -8.09
C GLU A 11 -12.23 3.36 -7.80
N ILE A 12 -11.85 2.07 -7.78
CA ILE A 12 -10.48 1.60 -7.59
C ILE A 12 -10.06 0.77 -8.80
N THR A 13 -8.92 1.14 -9.40
CA THR A 13 -8.30 0.45 -10.53
C THR A 13 -7.15 -0.46 -10.12
N GLU A 14 -6.52 -0.18 -8.98
CA GLU A 14 -5.33 -0.88 -8.50
C GLU A 14 -5.32 -1.01 -6.98
N ILE A 15 -4.93 -2.19 -6.50
CA ILE A 15 -4.71 -2.49 -5.09
C ILE A 15 -3.33 -3.13 -4.95
N ARG A 16 -2.50 -2.61 -4.06
CA ARG A 16 -1.19 -3.19 -3.71
C ARG A 16 -1.17 -3.53 -2.22
N TRP A 17 -0.69 -4.73 -1.91
CA TRP A 17 -0.41 -5.16 -0.54
C TRP A 17 1.02 -4.80 -0.18
N ILE A 18 1.18 -3.96 0.84
CA ILE A 18 2.48 -3.52 1.34
C ILE A 18 2.87 -4.42 2.52
N ASN A 19 4.11 -4.89 2.53
CA ASN A 19 4.66 -5.64 3.64
C ASN A 19 4.63 -4.81 4.93
N GLY A 20 4.22 -5.42 6.05
CA GLY A 20 4.06 -4.71 7.33
C GLY A 20 5.33 -4.04 7.85
N ASP A 21 6.49 -4.66 7.65
CA ASP A 21 7.79 -4.11 8.10
C ASP A 21 8.18 -2.85 7.30
N ASP A 22 7.67 -2.74 6.07
CA ASP A 22 7.91 -1.65 5.15
C ASP A 22 6.70 -0.67 5.07
N ASN A 23 5.72 -0.78 5.98
CA ASN A 23 4.52 0.07 6.01
C ASN A 23 4.61 1.19 7.08
N PRO A 24 4.76 2.47 6.70
CA PRO A 24 4.88 3.56 7.68
C PRO A 24 3.58 3.81 8.45
N ALA A 25 2.41 3.47 7.89
CA ALA A 25 1.13 3.62 8.58
C ALA A 25 1.00 2.64 9.76
N ASP A 26 1.55 1.43 9.60
CA ASP A 26 1.61 0.42 10.67
C ASP A 26 2.52 0.88 11.83
N ALA A 27 3.60 1.60 11.52
CA ALA A 27 4.47 2.19 12.55
C ALA A 27 3.75 3.23 13.42
N PHE A 28 2.82 4.00 12.85
CA PHE A 28 2.07 5.02 13.58
C PHE A 28 1.08 4.44 14.59
N THR A 29 0.66 3.19 14.44
CA THR A 29 -0.31 2.53 15.33
C THR A 29 0.35 1.58 16.33
N LYS A 30 1.64 1.28 16.16
CA LYS A 30 2.43 0.44 17.07
C LYS A 30 3.18 1.27 18.11
N ALA A 31 3.54 0.61 19.22
CA ALA A 31 4.30 1.23 20.31
C ALA A 31 5.78 1.47 19.94
N SER A 32 6.30 0.75 18.94
CA SER A 32 7.68 0.90 18.47
C SER A 32 7.69 1.27 16.98
N PRO A 33 8.55 2.23 16.57
CA PRO A 33 8.69 2.58 15.17
C PRO A 33 9.22 1.38 14.37
N ASN A 34 8.83 1.30 13.10
CA ASN A 34 9.45 0.37 12.16
C ASN A 34 10.51 1.08 11.31
N ARG A 35 11.32 0.26 10.63
CA ARG A 35 12.41 0.73 9.78
C ARG A 35 11.93 1.61 8.61
N ALA A 36 10.68 1.44 8.15
CA ALA A 36 10.08 2.33 7.16
C ALA A 36 9.86 3.75 7.69
N LEU A 37 9.35 3.89 8.92
CA LEU A 37 9.15 5.19 9.56
C LEU A 37 10.49 5.89 9.87
N GLU A 38 11.47 5.16 10.42
CA GLU A 38 12.82 5.69 10.70
C GLU A 38 13.46 6.29 9.44
N ARG A 39 13.50 5.51 8.34
CA ARG A 39 14.05 5.97 7.06
C ARG A 39 13.29 7.15 6.46
N PHE A 40 11.98 7.19 6.66
CA PHE A 40 11.17 8.31 6.21
C PHE A 40 11.51 9.59 6.95
N ILE A 41 11.68 9.54 8.28
CA ILE A 41 12.07 10.69 9.09
C ILE A 41 13.49 11.16 8.74
N ASP A 42 14.45 10.24 8.66
CA ASP A 42 15.86 10.57 8.46
C ASP A 42 16.16 11.05 7.03
N GLY A 43 15.51 10.45 6.04
CA GLY A 43 15.85 10.63 4.63
C GLY A 43 14.77 11.26 3.77
N ASN A 44 13.57 11.51 4.31
CA ASN A 44 12.37 11.90 3.55
C ASN A 44 12.10 10.99 2.35
N LYS A 45 12.43 9.70 2.50
CA LYS A 45 12.28 8.68 1.46
C LYS A 45 11.61 7.45 2.05
N LEU A 46 10.67 6.90 1.30
CA LEU A 46 9.99 5.67 1.65
C LEU A 46 10.28 4.61 0.57
N THR A 47 10.67 3.42 1.01
CA THR A 47 10.76 2.23 0.15
C THR A 47 9.78 1.22 0.69
N VAL A 48 8.78 0.86 -0.12
CA VAL A 48 7.75 -0.10 0.24
C VAL A 48 7.95 -1.38 -0.55
N ARG A 49 7.87 -2.53 0.12
CA ARG A 49 7.82 -3.84 -0.53
C ARG A 49 6.38 -4.20 -0.81
N VAL A 50 6.11 -4.55 -2.06
CA VAL A 50 4.80 -5.00 -2.50
C VAL A 50 4.79 -6.52 -2.50
N ASP A 51 3.97 -7.12 -1.63
CA ASP A 51 3.83 -8.57 -1.50
C ASP A 51 2.84 -9.15 -2.52
N GLY A 52 1.95 -8.30 -3.06
CA GLY A 52 1.03 -8.68 -4.12
C GLY A 52 0.27 -7.47 -4.66
N TRP A 53 -0.37 -7.62 -5.81
CA TRP A 53 -1.22 -6.59 -6.39
C TRP A 53 -2.35 -7.20 -7.22
N VAL A 54 -3.42 -6.43 -7.34
CA VAL A 54 -4.51 -6.67 -8.27
C VAL A 54 -4.72 -5.39 -9.05
N GLN A 55 -4.69 -5.51 -10.38
CA GLN A 55 -4.98 -4.42 -11.30
C GLN A 55 -6.18 -4.81 -12.15
N ARG A 56 -7.11 -3.85 -12.36
CA ARG A 56 -8.21 -4.05 -13.29
C ARG A 56 -7.66 -3.98 -14.72
N PRO A 57 -8.03 -4.92 -15.60
CA PRO A 57 -7.74 -4.82 -17.02
C PRO A 57 -8.35 -3.53 -17.60
N THR A 58 -7.51 -2.71 -18.21
CA THR A 58 -7.94 -1.57 -19.01
C THR A 58 -8.16 -2.02 -20.45
N SER A 59 -8.93 -1.24 -21.22
CA SER A 59 -9.22 -1.54 -22.63
C SER A 59 -7.99 -1.61 -23.54
N PHE A 60 -6.80 -1.27 -23.02
CA PHE A 60 -5.52 -1.31 -23.72
C PHE A 60 -4.68 -2.55 -23.35
N ASP A 61 -5.17 -3.41 -22.45
CA ASP A 61 -4.48 -4.62 -22.00
C ASP A 61 -4.91 -5.90 -22.76
N VAL A 62 -5.61 -5.73 -23.91
CA VAL A 62 -6.06 -6.80 -24.83
C VAL A 62 -5.25 -6.84 -26.11
#